data_AF-A0A067NC24-F1
#
_entry.id   AF-A0A067NC24-F1
#
_cell.length_a   1.000
_cell.length_b   1.000
_cell.length_c   1.000
_cell.angle_alpha   90.00
_cell.angle_beta   90.00
_cell.angle_gamma   90.00
#
_symmetry.space_group_name_H-M   'P 1'
#
loop_
_entity.id
_entity.type
_entity.pdbx_description
1 polymer ?
#
loop_
_entity_poly.entity_id
_entity_poly.type
_entity_poly.pdbx_seq_one_letter_code
_entity_poly.pdbx_strand_id
1 'polypeptide(L)'
;MGGKKNAASGASLLTSLVEEGYEAPTETLPEGPPPLSCGGCQYCCDCEARLRWREKIKGDIDDILLRSNLHSCYASNKGSSSSSQKVSKGCTNADGVCTARFPRVIVSESVVTENGHIVLKKKEPMLNTFTPLVTYLLRGNTDVTSLMSGTAVKAVVMYVTDYITKQGLRTYQIFDTIMDTMKR
;
A
#
# COMPACT_ATOMS: atom_id res chain seq x y z
N MET A 1 40.27 4.43 -11.00
CA MET A 1 39.22 4.31 -12.04
C MET A 1 38.06 3.52 -11.45
N GLY A 2 37.17 4.21 -10.74
CA GLY A 2 36.04 3.60 -10.03
C GLY A 2 34.79 3.68 -10.89
N GLY A 3 34.35 2.53 -11.41
CA GLY A 3 33.08 2.41 -12.13
C GLY A 3 31.91 2.67 -11.20
N LYS A 4 31.16 3.74 -11.45
CA LYS A 4 29.87 4.00 -10.82
C LYS A 4 28.89 2.93 -11.30
N LYS A 5 28.48 2.03 -10.40
CA LYS A 5 27.36 1.12 -10.62
C LYS A 5 26.08 1.95 -10.52
N ASN A 6 25.41 2.18 -11.65
CA ASN A 6 24.09 2.77 -11.68
C ASN A 6 23.12 1.77 -11.04
N ALA A 7 22.63 2.08 -9.84
CA ALA A 7 21.47 1.41 -9.27
C ALA A 7 20.25 1.81 -10.11
N ALA A 8 19.73 0.86 -10.89
CA ALA A 8 18.44 1.00 -11.53
C ALA A 8 17.39 1.21 -10.42
N SER A 9 16.82 2.40 -10.36
CA SER A 9 15.62 2.68 -9.57
C SER A 9 14.55 1.69 -10.01
N GLY A 10 13.97 0.93 -9.08
CA GLY A 10 12.89 -0.03 -9.37
C GLY A 10 11.66 0.61 -10.05
N ALA A 11 11.55 1.95 -10.06
CA ALA A 11 10.54 2.67 -10.84
C ALA A 11 10.78 2.60 -12.36
N SER A 12 12.01 2.33 -12.81
CA SER A 12 12.39 2.31 -14.23
C SER A 12 11.93 1.06 -14.99
N LEU A 13 11.58 -0.02 -14.30
CA LEU A 13 11.15 -1.27 -14.94
C LEU A 13 9.65 -1.28 -15.30
N LEU A 14 8.85 -0.38 -14.73
CA LEU A 14 7.40 -0.29 -15.00
C LEU A 14 7.06 0.71 -16.12
N THR A 15 8.02 1.52 -16.58
CA THR A 15 7.75 2.59 -17.55
C THR A 15 7.74 2.10 -19.01
N SER A 16 8.11 0.84 -19.29
CA SER A 16 8.47 0.47 -20.67
C SER A 16 7.43 -0.27 -21.51
N LEU A 17 6.22 -0.57 -21.04
CA LEU A 17 5.13 -1.07 -21.90
C LEU A 17 3.76 -0.73 -21.28
N VAL A 18 3.28 0.51 -21.46
CA VAL A 18 1.85 0.79 -21.28
C VAL A 18 1.19 0.32 -22.57
N GLU A 19 0.57 -0.85 -22.54
CA GLU A 19 -0.24 -1.34 -23.67
C GLU A 19 -1.38 -0.35 -23.94
N GLU A 20 -1.70 -0.10 -25.22
CA GLU A 20 -2.86 0.70 -25.57
C GLU A 20 -4.13 0.07 -24.97
N GLY A 21 -4.84 0.81 -24.11
CA GLY A 21 -6.03 0.31 -23.41
C GLY A 21 -5.78 -0.26 -22.00
N TYR A 22 -4.55 -0.15 -21.48
CA TYR A 22 -4.28 -0.48 -20.08
C TYR A 22 -4.95 0.51 -19.12
N GLU A 23 -5.81 0.01 -18.23
CA GLU A 23 -6.39 0.77 -17.13
C GLU A 23 -5.84 0.29 -15.79
N ALA A 24 -5.30 1.22 -14.99
CA ALA A 24 -4.68 0.85 -13.72
C ALA A 24 -5.71 0.30 -12.73
N PRO A 25 -5.49 -0.90 -12.16
CA PRO A 25 -6.37 -1.45 -11.14
C PRO A 25 -6.58 -0.50 -9.95
N THR A 26 -5.58 0.30 -9.59
CA THR A 26 -5.66 1.29 -8.51
C THR A 26 -6.62 2.45 -8.78
N GLU A 27 -7.07 2.62 -10.03
CA GLU A 27 -7.92 3.71 -10.48
C GLU A 27 -9.29 3.22 -10.97
N THR A 28 -9.54 1.91 -10.92
CA THR A 28 -10.79 1.27 -11.35
C THR A 28 -11.47 0.55 -10.19
N LEU A 29 -12.80 0.44 -10.27
CA LEU A 29 -13.56 -0.33 -9.29
C LEU A 29 -13.32 -1.84 -9.50
N PRO A 30 -13.28 -2.64 -8.41
CA PRO A 30 -13.17 -4.09 -8.52
C PRO A 30 -14.40 -4.68 -9.22
N GLU A 31 -14.16 -5.57 -10.18
CA GLU A 31 -15.23 -6.33 -10.82
C GLU A 31 -15.78 -7.41 -9.88
N GLY A 32 -17.10 -7.47 -9.77
CA GLY A 32 -17.79 -8.52 -9.03
C GLY A 32 -17.67 -9.89 -9.70
N PRO A 33 -17.83 -10.99 -8.95
CA PRO A 33 -17.84 -12.33 -9.53
C PRO A 33 -19.00 -12.48 -10.53
N PRO A 34 -18.81 -13.26 -11.61
CA PRO A 34 -19.91 -13.60 -12.49
C PRO A 34 -20.99 -14.43 -11.74
N PRO A 35 -22.25 -14.42 -12.23
CA PRO A 35 -23.39 -15.01 -11.51
C PRO A 35 -23.21 -16.49 -11.14
N LEU A 36 -23.83 -16.88 -10.03
CA LEU A 36 -23.89 -18.27 -9.56
C LEU A 36 -25.05 -19.06 -10.19
N SER A 37 -25.15 -19.04 -11.53
CA SER A 37 -26.23 -19.71 -12.27
C SER A 37 -26.03 -21.21 -12.44
N CYS A 38 -24.81 -21.72 -12.25
CA CYS A 38 -24.53 -23.16 -12.35
C CYS A 38 -24.68 -23.87 -11.00
N GLY A 39 -25.71 -24.73 -10.88
CA GLY A 39 -25.99 -25.57 -9.71
C GLY A 39 -25.09 -26.81 -9.57
N GLY A 40 -23.76 -26.64 -9.60
CA GLY A 40 -22.80 -27.73 -9.31
C GLY A 40 -22.15 -28.43 -10.52
N CYS A 41 -22.26 -27.85 -11.71
CA CYS A 41 -21.56 -28.29 -12.92
C CYS A 41 -20.05 -27.92 -12.89
N GLN A 42 -19.20 -28.73 -13.53
CA GLN A 42 -17.74 -28.48 -13.62
C GLN A 42 -17.28 -27.80 -14.92
N TYR A 43 -18.08 -27.84 -16.01
CA TYR A 43 -17.63 -27.43 -17.36
C TYR A 43 -18.70 -26.68 -18.18
N CYS A 44 -19.34 -25.65 -17.62
CA CYS A 44 -20.19 -24.74 -18.39
C CYS A 44 -19.54 -23.38 -18.64
N CYS A 45 -20.16 -22.54 -19.47
CA CYS A 45 -19.75 -21.16 -19.74
C CYS A 45 -19.60 -20.33 -18.45
N ASP A 46 -20.49 -20.47 -17.48
CA ASP A 46 -20.41 -19.76 -16.19
C ASP A 46 -19.24 -20.26 -15.31
N CYS A 47 -18.89 -21.55 -15.40
CA CYS A 47 -17.69 -22.08 -14.74
C CYS A 47 -16.43 -21.49 -15.35
N GLU A 48 -16.37 -21.43 -16.68
CA GLU A 48 -15.25 -20.84 -17.40
C GLU A 48 -15.11 -19.35 -17.11
N ALA A 49 -16.22 -18.60 -17.11
CA ALA A 49 -16.24 -17.19 -16.74
C ALA A 49 -15.71 -16.97 -15.32
N ARG A 50 -16.09 -17.83 -14.36
CA ARG A 50 -15.56 -17.77 -12.99
C ARG A 50 -14.06 -18.07 -12.91
N LEU A 51 -13.57 -19.04 -13.69
CA LEU A 51 -12.14 -19.34 -13.75
C LEU A 51 -11.36 -18.16 -14.33
N ARG A 52 -11.85 -17.56 -15.42
CA ARG A 52 -11.25 -16.35 -16.02
C ARG A 52 -11.26 -15.17 -15.06
N TRP A 53 -12.38 -14.92 -14.38
CA TRP A 53 -12.47 -13.87 -13.36
C TRP A 53 -11.49 -14.09 -12.20
N ARG A 54 -11.36 -15.32 -11.71
CA ARG A 54 -10.38 -15.66 -10.66
C ARG A 54 -8.94 -15.40 -11.10
N GLU A 55 -8.61 -15.69 -12.35
CA GLU A 55 -7.26 -15.44 -12.86
C GLU A 55 -7.01 -13.95 -13.05
N LYS A 56 -8.00 -13.21 -13.57
CA LYS A 56 -7.96 -11.74 -13.66
C LYS A 56 -7.72 -11.10 -12.30
N ILE A 57 -8.41 -11.53 -11.24
CA ILE A 57 -8.20 -11.00 -9.89
C ILE A 57 -6.74 -11.17 -9.43
N LYS A 58 -6.10 -12.30 -9.73
CA LYS A 58 -4.69 -12.50 -9.33
C LYS A 58 -3.79 -11.48 -10.02
N GLY A 59 -3.98 -11.29 -11.33
CA GLY A 59 -3.26 -10.27 -12.10
C GLY A 59 -3.48 -8.87 -11.55
N ASP A 60 -4.73 -8.49 -11.30
CA ASP A 60 -5.09 -7.21 -10.68
C ASP A 60 -4.40 -7.01 -9.32
N ILE A 61 -4.37 -8.05 -8.47
CA ILE A 61 -3.73 -7.99 -7.15
C ILE A 61 -2.23 -7.79 -7.30
N ASP A 62 -1.56 -8.55 -8.14
CA ASP A 62 -0.11 -8.42 -8.36
C ASP A 62 0.24 -7.02 -8.85
N ASP A 63 -0.55 -6.46 -9.76
CA ASP A 63 -0.39 -5.09 -10.26
C ASP A 63 -0.58 -4.04 -9.14
N ILE A 64 -1.65 -4.15 -8.34
CA ILE A 64 -1.88 -3.28 -7.17
C ILE A 64 -0.70 -3.38 -6.17
N LEU A 65 -0.19 -4.58 -5.94
CA LEU A 65 0.94 -4.78 -5.02
C LEU A 65 2.20 -4.10 -5.54
N LEU A 66 2.52 -4.29 -6.82
CA LEU A 66 3.69 -3.69 -7.46
C LEU A 66 3.62 -2.15 -7.49
N ARG A 67 2.43 -1.58 -7.71
CA ARG A 67 2.23 -0.13 -7.79
C ARG A 67 2.18 0.56 -6.44
N SER A 68 1.42 -0.02 -5.50
CA SER A 68 0.99 0.69 -4.29
C SER A 68 1.58 0.14 -3.00
N ASN A 69 1.99 -1.13 -2.97
CA ASN A 69 2.46 -1.78 -1.75
C ASN A 69 3.98 -1.97 -1.74
N LEU A 70 4.63 -2.08 -2.91
CA LEU A 70 6.05 -2.29 -3.02
C LEU A 70 6.81 -1.05 -2.52
N HIS A 71 7.53 -1.23 -1.43
CA HIS A 71 8.33 -0.17 -0.86
C HIS A 71 9.64 0.00 -1.63
N SER A 72 9.90 1.23 -2.06
CA SER A 72 11.21 1.65 -2.55
C SER A 72 11.74 2.75 -1.65
N CYS A 73 12.87 2.50 -1.00
CA CYS A 73 13.51 3.51 -0.16
C CYS A 73 14.07 4.64 -1.01
N TYR A 74 13.78 5.88 -0.63
CA TYR A 74 14.45 7.05 -1.19
C TYR A 74 14.78 8.06 -0.09
N ALA A 75 15.88 8.79 -0.30
CA ALA A 75 16.30 9.88 0.57
C ALA A 75 15.45 11.13 0.29
N SER A 76 15.26 11.97 1.32
CA SER A 76 14.63 13.27 1.10
C SER A 76 15.47 14.11 0.16
N ASN A 77 14.89 14.60 -0.94
CA ASN A 77 15.59 15.50 -1.84
C ASN A 77 15.69 16.87 -1.17
N LYS A 78 16.80 17.13 -0.48
CA LYS A 78 17.16 18.49 -0.07
C LYS A 78 17.60 19.24 -1.33
N GLY A 79 16.63 19.69 -2.12
CA GLY A 79 16.90 20.63 -3.20
C GLY A 79 17.67 21.82 -2.64
N SER A 80 18.83 22.10 -3.23
CA SER A 80 19.58 23.32 -2.98
C SER A 80 18.68 24.52 -3.25
N SER A 81 18.29 25.19 -2.18
CA SER A 81 17.95 26.62 -2.08
C SER A 81 17.69 27.36 -3.40
N SER A 82 16.46 27.35 -3.88
CA SER A 82 15.78 28.53 -4.44
C SER A 82 14.32 28.19 -4.76
N SER A 83 13.39 29.02 -4.26
CA SER A 83 11.96 29.08 -4.59
C SER A 83 11.11 27.81 -4.38
N SER A 84 10.35 27.81 -3.28
CA SER A 84 8.98 27.26 -3.11
C SER A 84 8.62 25.83 -3.57
N GLN A 85 9.55 25.00 -4.04
CA GLN A 85 9.27 23.62 -4.44
C GLN A 85 9.23 22.71 -3.21
N LYS A 86 8.09 22.03 -2.98
CA LYS A 86 7.86 21.10 -1.86
C LYS A 86 9.00 20.06 -1.80
N VAL A 87 9.79 20.11 -0.72
CA VAL A 87 10.74 19.05 -0.37
C VAL A 87 9.95 17.75 -0.20
N SER A 88 10.15 16.76 -1.06
CA SER A 88 9.59 15.43 -0.84
C SER A 88 10.35 14.78 0.32
N LYS A 89 9.66 14.57 1.43
CA LYS A 89 10.23 13.88 2.59
C LYS A 89 10.31 12.38 2.26
N GLY A 90 11.51 11.91 1.99
CA GLY A 90 11.80 10.48 1.81
C GLY A 90 11.71 9.71 3.14
N CYS A 91 11.70 8.38 3.05
CA CYS A 91 11.59 7.50 4.22
C CYS A 91 12.93 7.21 4.90
N THR A 92 14.06 7.56 4.29
CA THR A 92 15.40 7.25 4.82
C THR A 92 15.87 8.36 5.76
N ASN A 93 16.27 8.01 6.99
CA ASN A 93 16.85 8.95 7.95
C ASN A 93 18.33 9.26 7.64
N ALA A 94 18.97 10.10 8.46
CA ALA A 94 20.38 10.47 8.28
C ALA A 94 21.34 9.28 8.42
N ASP A 95 20.95 8.26 9.19
CA ASP A 95 21.73 7.03 9.42
C ASP A 95 21.51 5.98 8.32
N GLY A 96 20.74 6.28 7.27
CA GLY A 96 20.41 5.33 6.21
C GLY A 96 19.30 4.32 6.57
N VAL A 97 18.65 4.47 7.73
CA VAL A 97 17.58 3.60 8.21
C VAL A 97 16.23 4.05 7.67
N CYS A 98 15.44 3.11 7.15
CA CYS A 98 14.09 3.37 6.71
C CYS A 98 13.17 3.61 7.92
N THR A 99 12.67 4.84 8.06
CA THR A 99 11.69 5.23 9.09
C THR A 99 10.37 4.48 8.99
N ALA A 100 10.04 3.96 7.81
CA ALA A 100 8.90 3.07 7.61
C ALA A 100 9.19 1.62 8.03
N ARG A 101 10.40 1.32 8.54
CA ARG A 101 10.84 0.01 9.07
C ARG A 101 10.88 -1.10 8.03
N PHE A 102 11.36 -0.79 6.83
CA PHE A 102 11.72 -1.78 5.81
C PHE A 102 13.22 -2.10 5.88
N PRO A 103 13.64 -3.35 5.59
CA PRO A 103 12.81 -4.50 5.22
C PRO A 103 12.01 -5.09 6.40
N ARG A 104 10.84 -5.67 6.12
CA ARG A 104 10.06 -6.47 7.05
C ARG A 104 10.75 -7.80 7.35
N VAL A 105 10.48 -8.36 8.53
CA VAL A 105 10.96 -9.69 8.92
C VAL A 105 10.37 -10.75 7.99
N ILE A 106 11.23 -11.66 7.53
CA ILE A 106 10.83 -12.82 6.73
C ILE A 106 10.48 -13.96 7.69
N VAL A 107 9.35 -14.61 7.43
CA VAL A 107 8.84 -15.78 8.16
C VAL A 107 8.62 -16.90 7.14
N SER A 108 9.39 -17.99 7.26
CA SER A 108 9.40 -19.09 6.28
C SER A 108 8.07 -19.85 6.21
N GLU A 109 7.41 -20.02 7.35
CA GLU A 109 6.19 -20.79 7.53
C GLU A 109 5.26 -20.18 8.58
N SER A 110 3.97 -20.45 8.47
CA SER A 110 3.00 -19.94 9.44
C SER A 110 3.11 -20.75 10.72
N VAL A 111 3.32 -20.09 11.85
CA VAL A 111 3.49 -20.72 13.16
C VAL A 111 2.52 -20.13 14.18
N VAL A 112 2.12 -20.96 15.13
CA VAL A 112 1.44 -20.50 16.36
C VAL A 112 2.49 -20.51 17.45
N THR A 113 2.74 -19.36 18.08
CA THR A 113 3.68 -19.27 19.18
C THR A 113 3.11 -19.91 20.43
N GLU A 114 3.97 -20.17 21.42
CA GLU A 114 3.57 -20.73 22.73
C GLU A 114 2.50 -19.89 23.43
N ASN A 115 2.49 -18.59 23.18
CA ASN A 115 1.51 -17.64 23.74
C ASN A 115 0.21 -17.57 22.93
N GLY A 116 0.01 -18.48 21.96
CA GLY A 116 -1.16 -18.52 21.08
C GLY A 116 -1.15 -17.48 19.96
N HIS A 117 -0.02 -16.79 19.73
CA HIS A 117 0.05 -15.80 18.64
C HIS A 117 0.26 -16.49 17.29
N ILE A 118 -0.62 -16.24 16.34
CA ILE A 118 -0.48 -16.64 14.95
C ILE A 118 0.48 -15.68 14.23
N VAL A 119 1.63 -16.20 13.79
CA VAL A 119 2.56 -15.51 12.89
C VAL A 119 2.43 -16.13 11.51
N LEU A 120 1.97 -15.35 10.53
CA LEU A 120 1.80 -15.83 9.17
C LEU A 120 3.13 -15.85 8.42
N LYS A 121 3.27 -16.84 7.54
CA LYS A 121 4.34 -16.88 6.54
C LYS A 121 4.40 -15.57 5.76
N LYS A 122 5.61 -15.02 5.62
CA LYS A 122 5.89 -13.78 4.91
C LYS A 122 7.25 -13.87 4.24
N LYS A 123 7.29 -13.78 2.90
CA LYS A 123 8.54 -13.91 2.14
C LYS A 123 8.96 -12.62 1.45
N GLU A 124 8.13 -11.60 1.53
CA GLU A 124 8.26 -10.35 0.79
C GLU A 124 8.72 -9.23 1.74
N PRO A 125 10.03 -8.99 1.89
CA PRO A 125 10.56 -8.04 2.85
C PRO A 125 10.20 -6.60 2.52
N MET A 126 9.97 -6.28 1.24
CA MET A 126 9.66 -4.93 0.77
C MET A 126 8.17 -4.68 0.58
N LEU A 127 7.31 -5.60 1.02
CA LEU A 127 5.86 -5.44 1.05
C LEU A 127 5.37 -5.42 2.50
N ASN A 128 4.26 -4.72 2.74
CA ASN A 128 3.49 -4.92 3.96
C ASN A 128 2.92 -6.34 4.03
N THR A 129 2.36 -6.73 5.17
CA THR A 129 1.56 -7.96 5.22
C THR A 129 0.22 -7.65 4.58
N PHE A 130 -0.22 -8.44 3.62
CA PHE A 130 -1.45 -8.15 2.87
C PHE A 130 -2.34 -9.38 2.80
N THR A 131 -3.62 -9.14 2.55
CA THR A 131 -4.59 -10.19 2.20
C THR A 131 -5.00 -9.97 0.75
N PRO A 132 -4.91 -10.97 -0.15
CA PRO A 132 -5.25 -10.83 -1.57
C PRO A 132 -6.63 -10.18 -1.79
N LEU A 133 -7.65 -10.65 -1.07
CA LEU A 133 -9.01 -10.12 -1.18
C LEU A 133 -9.15 -8.67 -0.69
N VAL A 134 -8.52 -8.31 0.42
CA VAL A 134 -8.57 -6.94 0.94
C VAL A 134 -7.84 -5.99 -0.01
N THR A 135 -6.71 -6.43 -0.58
CA THR A 135 -5.96 -5.68 -1.59
C THR A 135 -6.80 -5.46 -2.85
N TYR A 136 -7.46 -6.51 -3.34
CA TYR A 136 -8.36 -6.43 -4.47
C TYR A 136 -9.55 -5.51 -4.23
N LEU A 137 -10.18 -5.56 -3.06
CA LEU A 137 -11.37 -4.75 -2.78
C LEU A 137 -11.02 -3.27 -2.54
N LEU A 138 -9.92 -2.99 -1.85
CA LEU A 138 -9.50 -1.62 -1.53
C LEU A 138 -8.67 -0.96 -2.63
N ARG A 139 -8.17 -1.74 -3.60
CA ARG A 139 -7.38 -1.28 -4.76
C ARG A 139 -6.17 -0.40 -4.40
N GLY A 140 -5.60 -0.59 -3.21
CA GLY A 140 -4.61 0.32 -2.65
C GLY A 140 -3.55 -0.34 -1.77
N ASN A 141 -2.74 0.49 -1.10
CA ASN A 141 -1.77 0.02 -0.11
C ASN A 141 -2.54 -0.53 1.11
N THR A 142 -2.31 -1.79 1.45
CA THR A 142 -2.92 -2.43 2.62
C THR A 142 -1.85 -2.98 3.55
N ASP A 143 -2.11 -2.92 4.85
CA ASP A 143 -1.27 -3.52 5.89
C ASP A 143 -2.16 -4.25 6.89
N VAL A 144 -2.10 -5.58 6.85
CA VAL A 144 -2.93 -6.49 7.64
C VAL A 144 -2.07 -7.06 8.76
N THR A 145 -2.46 -6.78 10.00
CA THR A 145 -1.74 -7.25 11.18
C THR A 145 -2.70 -7.91 12.16
N SER A 146 -2.21 -8.92 12.88
CA SER A 146 -3.00 -9.62 13.90
C SER A 146 -2.87 -8.91 15.24
N LEU A 147 -3.99 -8.51 15.84
CA LEU A 147 -4.06 -7.75 17.08
C LEU A 147 -4.36 -8.63 18.31
N MET A 148 -3.72 -9.79 18.42
CA MET A 148 -3.93 -10.75 19.52
C MET A 148 -3.37 -10.29 20.89
N SER A 149 -3.18 -9.00 21.11
CA SER A 149 -2.71 -8.43 22.37
C SER A 149 -3.45 -7.13 22.67
N GLY A 150 -3.87 -6.94 23.93
CA GLY A 150 -4.51 -5.70 24.38
C GLY A 150 -3.63 -4.47 24.15
N THR A 151 -2.30 -4.61 24.25
CA THR A 151 -1.35 -3.54 23.95
C THR A 151 -1.36 -3.17 22.46
N ALA A 152 -1.40 -4.17 21.57
CA ALA A 152 -1.45 -3.94 20.12
C ALA A 152 -2.77 -3.25 19.73
N VAL A 153 -3.90 -3.72 20.27
CA VAL A 153 -5.22 -3.07 20.04
C VAL A 153 -5.21 -1.63 20.55
N LYS A 154 -4.73 -1.39 21.77
CA LYS A 154 -4.65 -0.04 22.34
C LYS A 154 -3.79 0.89 21.48
N ALA A 155 -2.65 0.42 21.00
CA ALA A 155 -1.77 1.19 20.13
C ALA A 155 -2.46 1.56 18.80
N VAL A 156 -3.18 0.62 18.17
CA VAL A 156 -3.91 0.89 16.93
C VAL A 156 -5.05 1.88 17.16
N VAL A 157 -5.85 1.70 18.22
CA VAL A 157 -6.93 2.64 18.55
C VAL A 157 -6.38 4.04 18.80
N MET A 158 -5.29 4.17 19.56
CA MET A 158 -4.64 5.46 19.78
C MET A 158 -4.15 6.09 18.47
N TYR A 159 -3.52 5.29 17.60
CA TYR A 159 -3.04 5.76 16.30
C TYR A 159 -4.19 6.26 15.42
N VAL A 160 -5.26 5.48 15.28
CA VAL A 160 -6.44 5.87 14.48
C VAL A 160 -7.08 7.14 15.05
N THR A 161 -7.23 7.22 16.37
CA THR A 161 -7.76 8.43 17.03
C THR A 161 -6.88 9.64 16.80
N ASP A 162 -5.55 9.54 16.93
CA ASP A 162 -4.62 10.64 16.64
C ASP A 162 -4.76 11.11 15.19
N TYR A 163 -4.92 10.19 14.24
CA TYR A 163 -5.14 10.52 12.83
C TYR A 163 -6.47 11.22 12.57
N ILE A 164 -7.56 10.74 13.18
CA ILE A 164 -8.90 11.33 13.00
C ILE A 164 -8.98 12.70 13.67
N THR A 165 -8.38 12.85 14.85
CA THR A 165 -8.41 14.10 15.64
C THR A 165 -7.40 15.14 15.15
N LYS A 166 -6.50 14.77 14.23
CA LYS A 166 -5.51 15.68 13.65
C LYS A 166 -6.20 16.80 12.88
N GLN A 167 -6.14 18.02 13.41
CA GLN A 167 -6.68 19.19 12.74
C GLN A 167 -6.01 19.37 11.36
N GLY A 168 -6.81 19.31 10.30
CA GLY A 168 -6.32 19.43 8.92
C GLY A 168 -5.81 20.84 8.57
N LEU A 169 -6.31 21.86 9.27
CA LEU A 169 -5.90 23.25 9.14
C LEU A 169 -5.20 23.70 10.42
N ARG A 170 -4.16 24.53 10.27
CA ARG A 170 -3.55 25.19 11.42
C ARG A 170 -4.54 26.22 11.95
N THR A 171 -4.60 26.39 13.27
CA THR A 171 -5.58 27.27 13.93
C THR A 171 -5.59 28.69 13.38
N TYR A 172 -4.43 29.25 13.01
CA TYR A 172 -4.37 30.59 12.40
C TYR A 172 -5.08 30.66 11.03
N GLN A 173 -5.02 29.59 10.22
CA GLN A 173 -5.71 29.58 8.91
C GLN A 173 -7.23 29.63 9.10
N ILE A 174 -7.73 28.99 10.17
CA ILE A 174 -9.14 29.07 10.55
C ILE A 174 -9.48 30.50 10.95
N PHE A 175 -8.68 31.13 11.80
CA PHE A 175 -8.89 32.53 12.21
C PHE A 175 -8.79 33.53 11.04
N ASP A 176 -7.85 33.33 10.11
CA ASP A 176 -7.73 34.14 8.90
C ASP A 176 -9.01 34.05 8.06
N THR A 177 -9.53 32.84 7.87
CA THR A 177 -10.78 32.63 7.11
C THR A 177 -11.98 33.31 7.79
N ILE A 178 -12.07 33.23 9.11
CA ILE A 178 -13.13 33.92 9.89
C ILE A 178 -13.00 35.43 9.73
N MET A 179 -11.79 35.97 9.90
CA MET A 179 -11.49 37.40 9.76
C MET A 179 -11.84 37.92 8.36
N ASP A 180 -11.48 37.19 7.30
CA ASP A 180 -11.83 37.55 5.93
C ASP A 180 -13.34 37.56 5.68
N THR A 181 -14.08 36.65 6.30
CA THR A 181 -15.54 36.60 6.18
C THR A 181 -16.19 37.76 6.94
N MET A 182 -15.63 38.16 8.09
CA MET A 182 -16.15 39.27 8.92
C MET A 182 -15.74 40.67 8.42
N LYS A 183 -14.71 40.77 7.56
CA LYS A 183 -14.25 42.03 6.94
C LYS A 183 -14.96 42.36 5.62
N ARG A 184 -15.85 41.48 5.14
CA ARG A 184 -16.78 41.74 4.04
C ARG A 184 -18.06 42.37 4.58
#